data_AF-J9E022-F1
#
_entry.id   AF-J9E022-F1
#
_cell.length_a   1.000
_cell.length_b   1.000
_cell.length_c   1.000
_cell.angle_alpha   90.00
_cell.angle_beta   90.00
_cell.angle_gamma   90.00
#
_symmetry.space_group_name_H-M   'P 1'
#
loop_
_entity.id
_entity.type
_entity.pdbx_description
1 polymer ?
#
loop_
_entity_poly.entity_id
_entity_poly.type
_entity_poly.pdbx_seq_one_letter_code
_entity_poly.pdbx_strand_id
1 'polypeptide(L)' 'ENVGHASTCNAAGQTAGFFLGNVMFLTLDSPDFANRFFRNKPEPFGLVNLSG' A
#
# COMPACT_ATOMS: atom_id res chain seq x y z
N GLU A 1 8.25 -9.31 -31.85
CA GLU A 1 8.02 -7.91 -31.44
C GLU A 1 7.03 -7.87 -30.28
N ASN A 2 7.46 -8.27 -29.07
CA ASN A 2 6.60 -8.32 -27.86
C ASN A 2 7.42 -7.94 -26.61
N VAL A 3 8.51 -7.19 -26.80
CA VAL A 3 9.47 -6.85 -25.73
C VAL A 3 9.40 -5.37 -25.32
N GLY A 4 8.74 -4.52 -26.13
CA GLY A 4 8.56 -3.09 -25.84
C GLY A 4 7.47 -2.78 -24.81
N HIS A 5 6.48 -3.66 -24.63
CA HIS A 5 5.46 -3.52 -23.58
C HIS A 5 5.91 -4.10 -22.23
N ALA A 6 6.84 -5.06 -22.25
CA ALA A 6 7.39 -5.67 -21.04
C ALA A 6 8.21 -4.67 -20.22
N SER A 7 8.96 -3.77 -20.86
CA SER A 7 9.69 -2.70 -20.19
C SER A 7 8.73 -1.69 -19.53
N THR A 8 7.62 -1.36 -20.18
CA THR A 8 6.57 -0.50 -19.61
C THR A 8 5.87 -1.18 -18.44
N CYS A 9 5.52 -2.46 -18.51
CA CYS A 9 4.95 -3.20 -17.38
C CYS A 9 5.94 -3.34 -16.22
N ASN A 10 7.23 -3.52 -16.48
CA ASN A 10 8.25 -3.58 -15.43
C ASN A 10 8.46 -2.20 -14.78
N ALA A 11 8.52 -1.13 -15.56
CA ALA A 11 8.65 0.23 -15.03
C ALA A 11 7.38 0.67 -14.29
N ALA A 12 6.19 0.39 -14.84
CA ALA A 12 4.91 0.65 -14.20
C ALA A 12 4.72 -0.19 -12.94
N GLY A 13 5.08 -1.48 -12.99
CA GLY A 13 5.04 -2.39 -11.84
C GLY A 13 6.04 -2.01 -10.76
N GLN A 14 7.23 -1.54 -11.11
CA GLN A 14 8.19 -0.99 -10.14
C GLN A 14 7.71 0.32 -9.54
N THR A 15 7.15 1.23 -10.34
CA THR A 15 6.66 2.53 -9.83
C THR A 15 5.43 2.34 -8.96
N ALA A 16 4.48 1.50 -9.40
CA ALA A 16 3.32 1.12 -8.62
C ALA A 16 3.73 0.32 -7.38
N GLY A 17 4.68 -0.61 -7.47
CA GLY A 17 5.20 -1.36 -6.35
C GLY A 17 5.93 -0.48 -5.33
N PHE A 18 6.68 0.53 -5.78
CA PHE A 18 7.34 1.50 -4.90
C PHE A 18 6.33 2.45 -4.25
N PHE A 19 5.35 2.94 -5.01
CA PHE A 19 4.28 3.78 -4.49
C PHE A 19 3.41 3.02 -3.48
N LEU A 20 2.96 1.82 -3.83
CA LEU A 20 2.20 0.95 -2.94
C LEU A 20 3.08 0.51 -1.76
N GLY A 21 4.34 0.16 -1.96
CA GLY A 21 5.24 -0.26 -0.88
C GLY A 21 5.55 0.84 0.14
N ASN A 22 5.42 2.11 -0.21
CA ASN A 22 5.55 3.20 0.77
C ASN A 22 4.19 3.61 1.33
N VAL A 23 3.20 3.81 0.46
CA VAL A 23 1.89 4.34 0.83
C VAL A 23 1.05 3.28 1.54
N MET A 24 1.07 2.01 1.10
CA MET A 24 0.27 0.94 1.70
C MET A 24 0.68 0.65 3.14
N PHE A 25 1.98 0.69 3.46
CA PHE A 25 2.43 0.47 4.84
C PHE A 25 2.07 1.66 5.74
N LEU A 26 2.19 2.89 5.24
CA LEU A 26 1.75 4.10 5.95
C LEU A 26 0.23 4.14 6.15
N THR A 27 -0.55 3.71 5.16
CA THR A 27 -2.01 3.67 5.30
C THR A 27 -2.46 2.53 6.20
N LEU A 28 -1.76 1.40 6.25
CA LEU A 28 -2.07 0.32 7.19
C LEU A 28 -1.68 0.64 8.65
N ASP A 29 -0.66 1.48 8.86
CA ASP A 29 -0.30 2.04 10.16
C ASP A 29 -1.30 3.10 10.64
N SER A 30 -1.88 3.86 9.71
CA SER A 30 -2.86 4.90 10.05
C SER A 30 -4.16 4.31 10.62
N PRO A 31 -4.57 4.69 11.84
CA PRO A 31 -5.81 4.21 12.45
C PRO A 31 -7.04 4.66 11.67
N ASP A 32 -7.02 5.83 11.03
CA ASP A 32 -8.16 6.35 10.26
C ASP A 32 -8.48 5.44 9.05
N PHE A 33 -7.46 5.02 8.32
CA PHE A 33 -7.63 4.16 7.16
C PHE A 33 -8.06 2.74 7.56
N ALA A 34 -7.41 2.18 8.59
CA ALA A 34 -7.79 0.90 9.17
C ALA A 34 -9.26 0.88 9.65
N ASN A 35 -9.69 1.95 10.32
CA ASN A 35 -11.05 2.09 10.83
C ASN A 35 -12.07 2.33 9.73
N ARG A 36 -11.67 2.96 8.63
CA ARG A 36 -12.57 3.28 7.51
C ARG A 36 -12.77 2.12 6.54
N PHE A 37 -11.75 1.30 6.32
CA PHE A 37 -11.79 0.23 5.30
C PHE A 37 -11.90 -1.19 5.85
N PHE A 38 -11.45 -1.45 7.08
CA PHE A 38 -11.35 -2.82 7.60
C PHE A 38 -12.09 -3.06 8.92
N ARG A 39 -12.28 -2.04 9.77
CA ARG A 39 -13.00 -2.23 11.04
C ARG A 39 -14.44 -1.72 10.98
N ASN A 40 -15.33 -2.46 11.63
CA ASN A 40 -16.70 -2.01 11.91
C ASN A 40 -16.80 -1.15 13.18
N LYS A 41 -15.81 -1.23 14.08
CA LYS A 41 -15.69 -0.38 15.29
C LYS A 41 -14.34 0.33 15.27
N PRO A 42 -14.30 1.66 15.45
CA PRO A 42 -13.06 2.43 15.37
C PRO A 42 -12.18 2.19 16.60
N GLU A 43 -10.90 1.90 16.38
CA GLU A 43 -9.89 1.70 17.42
C GLU A 43 -8.71 2.67 17.19
N PRO A 44 -7.97 3.07 18.23
CA PRO A 44 -6.96 4.13 18.14
C PRO A 44 -5.64 3.73 17.46
N PHE A 45 -5.48 2.46 17.06
CA PHE A 45 -4.26 1.92 16.45
C PHE A 45 -4.51 1.43 15.02
N GLY A 46 -3.49 1.45 14.16
CA GLY A 46 -3.54 0.89 12.80
C GLY A 46 -3.78 -0.63 12.75
N LEU A 47 -3.80 -1.21 11.54
CA LEU A 47 -3.81 -2.67 11.36
C LEU A 47 -2.43 -3.29 11.54
N VAL A 48 -1.39 -2.56 11.15
CA VAL A 48 0.01 -2.99 11.27
C VAL A 48 0.71 -1.93 12.10
N ASN A 49 1.30 -2.33 13.23
CA ASN A 49 2.15 -1.44 14.01
C ASN A 49 3.58 -1.55 13.45
N LEU A 50 4.05 -0.53 12.72
CA LEU A 50 5.45 -0.48 12.27
C LEU A 50 6.41 0.04 13.35
N SER A 51 5.89 0.51 14.48
CA SER A 51 6.68 0.75 15.68
C SER A 51 6.74 -0.55 16.48
N GLY A 52 7.86 -1.27 16.37
CA GLY A 52 8.16 -2.41 17.24
C GLY A 52 8.05 -2.05 18.72
#